data_AF-A0AA86S0P5-F1
#
_entry.id   AF-A0AA86S0P5-F1
#
_cell.length_a   1.000
_cell.length_b   1.000
_cell.length_c   1.000
_cell.angle_alpha   90.00
_cell.angle_beta   90.00
_cell.angle_gamma   90.00
#
_symmetry.space_group_name_H-M   'P 1'
#
loop_
_entity.id
_entity.type
_entity.pdbx_description
1 polymer ?
#
loop_
_entity_poly.entity_id
_entity_poly.type
_entity_poly.pdbx_seq_one_letter_code
_entity_poly.pdbx_strand_id
1 'polypeptide(L)'
;MSAAKWSDNFRRPWLGMGNQELLNYFSTYNAVKARHSYGPQGHRGLSVLIFEASAIGYLGAERLHKHFAAQGTDRDAWFSHYRRLFLPGGRRQLYGYMAGKEDLDFFNRHCQGKSRLKYDMRSYQEMVVNQLRQMHEDNQLLSYLQDRDVKKQKQTKALEESLGMVTEKLRRTREENRIVRLRTKMQHEENKEEMYMQEQFFKDQIRIIHDSRAAKEEEFERIQQDKREKVKPSSSSPLNEEEERVKVDIYLEFVEFQDKEMENFVAEVEKLREAHKDNVATMTRRHWEEKVQLEESFNDELAKLMEKYSLSHPETKFNGS
;
A
#
# COMPACT_ATOMS: atom_id res chain seq x y z
N MET A 1 -2.07 37.50 47.77
CA MET A 1 -2.73 37.08 49.03
C MET A 1 -3.60 38.23 49.50
N SER A 2 -4.79 37.98 50.05
CA SER A 2 -5.66 39.06 50.60
C SER A 2 -5.93 38.81 52.08
N ALA A 3 -5.85 39.85 52.90
CA ALA A 3 -6.04 39.78 54.35
C ALA A 3 -7.34 40.48 54.76
N ALA A 4 -8.04 39.91 55.74
CA ALA A 4 -9.23 40.46 56.39
C ALA A 4 -9.07 40.42 57.92
N LYS A 5 -9.63 41.39 58.67
CA LYS A 5 -9.43 41.54 60.13
C LYS A 5 -10.74 41.74 60.90
N TRP A 6 -10.86 41.20 62.12
CA TRP A 6 -12.02 41.18 63.04
C TRP A 6 -11.57 41.42 64.52
N SER A 7 -12.50 41.70 65.46
CA SER A 7 -12.27 41.70 66.93
C SER A 7 -13.56 41.93 67.79
N ASP A 8 -14.22 40.93 68.42
CA ASP A 8 -15.41 41.11 69.33
C ASP A 8 -15.23 40.78 70.81
N ASN A 9 -15.90 41.54 71.68
CA ASN A 9 -15.92 41.31 73.12
C ASN A 9 -17.35 41.08 73.60
N PHE A 10 -17.63 39.90 74.18
CA PHE A 10 -18.33 39.70 75.47
C PHE A 10 -18.34 38.19 75.84
N ARG A 11 -17.46 37.81 76.78
CA ARG A 11 -17.50 36.63 77.68
C ARG A 11 -17.81 35.22 77.11
N ARG A 12 -17.21 34.80 75.99
CA ARG A 12 -16.97 33.36 75.64
C ARG A 12 -15.66 33.21 74.84
N PRO A 13 -14.95 32.06 74.89
CA PRO A 13 -13.78 31.83 74.03
C PRO A 13 -14.19 31.98 72.54
N TRP A 14 -13.40 32.76 71.82
CA TRP A 14 -13.69 33.34 70.51
C TRP A 14 -13.96 32.28 69.42
N LEU A 15 -15.23 32.02 69.07
CA LEU A 15 -15.60 31.32 67.82
C LEU A 15 -15.75 32.35 66.70
N GLY A 16 -14.69 32.56 65.91
CA GLY A 16 -14.75 33.33 64.66
C GLY A 16 -15.33 32.52 63.49
N MET A 17 -15.55 33.18 62.35
CA MET A 17 -15.92 32.53 61.07
C MET A 17 -14.94 31.40 60.74
N GLY A 18 -15.46 30.26 60.26
CA GLY A 18 -14.64 29.11 59.89
C GLY A 18 -13.91 29.27 58.55
N ASN A 19 -12.86 28.46 58.32
CA ASN A 19 -12.10 28.51 57.05
C ASN A 19 -13.02 28.25 55.84
N GLN A 20 -13.89 27.25 55.91
CA GLN A 20 -14.80 26.89 54.82
C GLN A 20 -15.91 27.93 54.63
N GLU A 21 -16.42 28.48 55.73
CA GLU A 21 -17.42 29.54 55.71
C GLU A 21 -16.87 30.80 55.01
N LEU A 22 -15.62 31.17 55.30
CA LEU A 22 -14.94 32.28 54.63
C LEU A 22 -14.67 32.01 53.15
N LEU A 23 -14.26 30.79 52.80
CA LEU A 23 -14.09 30.40 51.39
C LEU A 23 -15.40 30.45 50.63
N ASN A 24 -16.49 29.94 51.22
CA ASN A 24 -17.81 29.97 50.60
C ASN A 24 -18.31 31.41 50.40
N TYR A 25 -18.06 32.28 51.38
CA TYR A 25 -18.42 33.71 51.32
C TYR A 25 -17.74 34.42 50.14
N PHE A 26 -16.48 34.07 49.83
CA PHE A 26 -15.70 34.64 48.72
C PHE A 26 -15.51 33.67 47.54
N SER A 27 -16.43 32.72 47.36
CA SER A 27 -16.32 31.66 46.35
C SER A 27 -16.21 32.20 44.91
N THR A 28 -16.85 33.34 44.63
CA THR A 28 -16.84 34.01 43.31
C THR A 28 -15.47 34.52 42.86
N TYR A 29 -14.49 34.60 43.76
CA TYR A 29 -13.14 35.06 43.46
C TYR A 29 -12.14 33.91 43.30
N ASN A 30 -12.57 32.66 43.43
CA ASN A 30 -11.74 31.46 43.29
C ASN A 30 -10.55 31.40 44.27
N ALA A 31 -10.77 31.79 45.52
CA ALA A 31 -9.79 31.55 46.57
C ALA A 31 -9.66 30.03 46.84
N VAL A 32 -8.43 29.53 46.87
CA VAL A 32 -8.15 28.09 47.01
C VAL A 32 -8.09 27.67 48.48
N LYS A 33 -7.59 28.55 49.36
CA LYS A 33 -7.45 28.26 50.80
C LYS A 33 -7.72 29.50 51.65
N ALA A 34 -8.26 29.27 52.84
CA ALA A 34 -8.40 30.28 53.89
C ALA A 34 -7.62 29.86 55.14
N ARG A 35 -7.06 30.84 55.85
CA ARG A 35 -6.36 30.64 57.14
C ARG A 35 -6.70 31.76 58.10
N HIS A 36 -6.77 31.46 59.39
CA HIS A 36 -6.98 32.45 60.45
C HIS A 36 -5.77 32.59 61.36
N SER A 37 -5.59 33.77 61.95
CA SER A 37 -4.58 34.01 63.00
C SER A 37 -5.18 33.72 64.36
N TYR A 38 -4.46 32.95 65.18
CA TYR A 38 -4.82 32.62 66.54
C TYR A 38 -3.75 33.15 67.51
N GLY A 39 -4.17 33.54 68.70
CA GLY A 39 -3.29 34.01 69.78
C GLY A 39 -3.65 33.34 71.12
N PRO A 40 -2.99 33.76 72.22
CA PRO A 40 -3.19 33.18 73.55
C PRO A 40 -4.65 33.24 74.04
N GLN A 41 -5.44 34.19 73.53
CA GLN A 41 -6.85 34.39 73.89
C GLN A 41 -7.83 33.79 72.87
N GLY A 42 -7.36 33.08 71.83
CA GLY A 42 -8.20 32.51 70.77
C GLY A 42 -8.06 33.22 69.43
N HIS A 43 -9.12 33.20 68.61
CA HIS A 43 -9.14 33.79 67.27
C HIS A 43 -8.87 35.31 67.33
N ARG A 44 -7.87 35.80 66.58
CA ARG A 44 -7.46 37.23 66.59
C ARG A 44 -8.23 38.10 65.60
N GLY A 45 -9.23 37.49 64.99
CA GLY A 45 -10.04 38.09 63.96
C GLY A 45 -9.39 38.26 62.60
N LEU A 46 -8.14 37.86 62.44
CA LEU A 46 -7.45 37.98 61.15
C LEU A 46 -7.62 36.71 60.33
N SER A 47 -7.85 36.89 59.04
CA SER A 47 -7.99 35.85 58.05
C SER A 47 -7.19 36.19 56.80
N VAL A 48 -6.60 35.20 56.15
CA VAL A 48 -5.92 35.34 54.86
C VAL A 48 -6.57 34.39 53.86
N LEU A 49 -6.91 34.94 52.69
CA LEU A 49 -7.32 34.20 51.51
C LEU A 49 -6.12 33.99 50.58
N ILE A 50 -5.92 32.74 50.20
CA ILE A 50 -4.82 32.26 49.38
C ILE A 50 -5.40 31.82 48.04
N PHE A 51 -4.91 32.46 46.98
CA PHE A 51 -5.30 32.19 45.59
C PHE A 51 -4.26 31.28 44.94
N GLU A 52 -4.58 30.77 43.74
CA GLU A 52 -3.63 30.01 42.94
C GLU A 52 -2.36 30.81 42.65
N ALA A 53 -1.21 30.14 42.60
CA ALA A 53 0.08 30.75 42.27
C ALA A 53 0.26 30.95 40.75
N SER A 54 -0.74 31.57 40.11
CA SER A 54 -0.81 31.84 38.67
C SER A 54 -1.18 33.31 38.43
N ALA A 55 -0.95 33.81 37.21
CA ALA A 55 -1.44 35.11 36.78
C ALA A 55 -2.96 35.26 37.00
N ILE A 56 -3.73 34.19 36.78
CA ILE A 56 -5.19 34.13 36.99
C ILE A 56 -5.52 34.26 38.47
N GLY A 57 -4.81 33.55 39.35
CA GLY A 57 -4.97 33.66 40.80
C GLY A 57 -4.66 35.06 41.33
N TYR A 58 -3.65 35.74 40.76
CA TYR A 58 -3.37 37.14 41.07
C TYR A 58 -4.54 38.06 40.68
N LEU A 59 -5.08 37.91 39.46
CA LEU A 59 -6.23 38.72 38.99
C LEU A 59 -7.47 38.49 39.85
N GLY A 60 -7.71 37.26 40.32
CA GLY A 60 -8.78 36.95 41.28
C GLY A 60 -8.62 37.70 42.61
N ALA A 61 -7.40 37.74 43.15
CA ALA A 61 -7.08 38.50 44.36
C ALA A 61 -7.22 40.02 44.16
N GLU A 62 -6.82 40.52 43.00
CA GLU A 62 -6.97 41.94 42.64
C GLU A 62 -8.43 42.36 42.51
N ARG A 63 -9.24 41.52 41.88
CA ARG A 63 -10.69 41.75 41.79
C ARG A 63 -11.32 41.84 43.17
N LEU A 64 -10.93 40.96 44.11
CA LEU A 64 -11.42 41.00 45.49
C LEU A 64 -10.94 42.26 46.22
N HIS A 65 -9.69 42.67 46.03
CA HIS A 65 -9.17 43.90 46.62
C HIS A 65 -9.93 45.14 46.14
N LYS A 66 -10.15 45.26 44.82
CA LYS A 66 -10.94 46.34 44.23
C LYS A 66 -12.39 46.34 44.73
N HIS A 67 -12.96 45.16 44.99
CA HIS A 67 -14.30 45.04 45.57
C HIS A 67 -14.41 45.71 46.95
N PHE A 68 -13.46 45.45 47.85
CA PHE A 68 -13.45 46.09 49.17
C PHE A 68 -13.19 47.61 49.10
N ALA A 69 -12.33 48.04 48.17
CA ALA A 69 -12.13 49.46 47.88
C ALA A 69 -13.42 50.15 47.41
N ALA A 70 -14.17 49.53 46.49
CA ALA A 70 -15.45 50.06 46.04
C ALA A 70 -16.50 50.14 47.15
N GLN A 71 -16.44 49.23 48.14
CA GLN A 71 -17.31 49.24 49.31
C GLN A 71 -16.87 50.21 50.43
N GLY A 72 -15.73 50.89 50.28
CA GLY A 72 -15.16 51.75 51.33
C GLY A 72 -14.73 50.99 52.59
N THR A 73 -14.35 49.73 52.41
CA THR A 73 -13.95 48.79 53.50
C THR A 73 -12.58 48.19 53.20
N ASP A 74 -11.72 49.00 52.62
CA ASP A 74 -10.35 48.67 52.25
C ASP A 74 -9.37 48.89 53.42
N ARG A 75 -8.07 48.87 53.09
CA ARG A 75 -6.98 49.04 54.04
C ARG A 75 -7.10 50.37 54.79
N ASP A 76 -7.34 51.47 54.07
CA ASP A 76 -7.31 52.80 54.67
C ASP A 76 -8.52 53.00 55.59
N ALA A 77 -9.69 52.50 55.19
CA ALA A 77 -10.88 52.48 56.01
C ALA A 77 -10.71 51.67 57.31
N TRP A 78 -9.89 50.62 57.30
CA TRP A 78 -9.58 49.83 58.50
C TRP A 78 -8.65 50.56 59.49
N PHE A 79 -7.67 51.32 58.99
CA PHE A 79 -6.73 52.07 59.81
C PHE A 79 -7.23 53.47 60.20
N SER A 80 -8.34 53.92 59.64
CA SER A 80 -8.98 55.18 60.01
C SER A 80 -9.47 55.22 61.46
N HIS A 81 -9.37 56.40 62.08
CA HIS A 81 -9.88 56.68 63.42
C HIS A 81 -11.41 56.50 63.53
N TYR A 82 -12.14 56.59 62.41
CA TYR A 82 -13.60 56.51 62.35
C TYR A 82 -14.11 55.17 61.79
N ARG A 83 -13.34 54.09 61.91
CA ARG A 83 -13.74 52.78 61.38
C ARG A 83 -15.06 52.29 61.98
N ARG A 84 -15.96 51.80 61.13
CA ARG A 84 -17.22 51.18 61.56
C ARG A 84 -16.98 49.72 61.88
N LEU A 85 -17.09 49.36 63.16
CA LEU A 85 -16.87 47.99 63.60
C LEU A 85 -18.06 47.06 63.31
N PHE A 86 -19.27 47.64 63.26
CA PHE A 86 -20.51 46.89 63.13
C PHE A 86 -21.41 47.50 62.06
N LEU A 87 -22.07 46.61 61.32
CA LEU A 87 -23.19 46.90 60.44
C LEU A 87 -24.49 47.01 61.27
N PRO A 88 -25.51 47.73 60.77
CA PRO A 88 -26.85 47.69 61.35
C PRO A 88 -27.33 46.24 61.52
N GLY A 89 -27.75 45.86 62.74
CA GLY A 89 -28.09 44.48 63.09
C GLY A 89 -26.99 43.68 63.79
N GLY A 90 -25.91 44.33 64.25
CA GLY A 90 -24.91 43.75 65.15
C GLY A 90 -23.89 42.82 64.50
N ARG A 91 -23.96 42.64 63.17
CA ARG A 91 -22.95 41.91 62.40
C ARG A 91 -21.70 42.76 62.22
N ARG A 92 -20.53 42.13 62.14
CA ARG A 92 -19.26 42.86 61.96
C ARG A 92 -19.04 43.29 60.53
N GLN A 93 -18.48 44.48 60.38
CA GLN A 93 -18.02 44.93 59.08
C GLN A 93 -16.75 44.17 58.69
N LEU A 94 -16.77 43.58 57.50
CA LEU A 94 -15.58 42.98 56.90
C LEU A 94 -14.76 44.07 56.22
N TYR A 95 -13.46 44.04 56.48
CA TYR A 95 -12.47 44.83 55.77
C TYR A 95 -11.53 43.88 55.04
N GLY A 96 -11.10 44.25 53.83
CA GLY A 96 -10.26 43.39 53.02
C GLY A 96 -9.35 44.14 52.06
N TYR A 97 -8.13 43.66 51.92
CA TYR A 97 -7.12 44.25 51.04
C TYR A 97 -6.05 43.24 50.65
N MET A 98 -5.25 43.55 49.62
CA MET A 98 -4.07 42.73 49.29
C MET A 98 -3.02 42.83 50.40
N ALA A 99 -2.58 41.69 50.90
CA ALA A 99 -1.62 41.62 51.99
C ALA A 99 -0.21 41.99 51.49
N GLY A 100 0.41 42.97 52.16
CA GLY A 100 1.84 43.22 52.06
C GLY A 100 2.65 42.32 53.00
N LYS A 101 3.97 42.47 52.96
CA LYS A 101 4.90 41.72 53.82
C LYS A 101 4.60 41.96 55.30
N GLU A 102 4.36 43.21 55.66
CA GLU A 102 4.10 43.68 57.03
C GLU A 102 2.81 43.07 57.59
N ASP A 103 1.79 42.91 56.73
CA ASP A 103 0.50 42.34 57.12
C ASP A 103 0.62 40.84 57.42
N LEU A 104 1.42 40.12 56.63
CA LEU A 104 1.69 38.70 56.84
C LEU A 104 2.58 38.46 58.07
N ASP A 105 3.53 39.35 58.35
CA ASP A 105 4.32 39.31 59.58
C ASP A 105 3.46 39.57 60.81
N PHE A 106 2.54 40.53 60.74
CA PHE A 106 1.56 40.78 61.80
C PHE A 106 0.61 39.58 62.03
N PHE A 107 0.18 38.94 60.94
CA PHE A 107 -0.62 37.72 60.97
C PHE A 107 0.12 36.58 61.69
N ASN A 108 1.42 36.44 61.41
CA ASN A 108 2.27 35.37 61.96
C ASN A 108 2.79 35.61 63.39
N ARG A 109 2.62 36.81 63.97
CA ARG A 109 3.17 37.21 65.28
C ARG A 109 3.00 36.19 66.42
N HIS A 110 1.90 35.44 66.44
CA HIS A 110 1.61 34.42 67.47
C HIS A 110 1.47 33.00 66.90
N CYS A 111 1.78 32.80 65.62
CA CYS A 111 1.71 31.50 64.97
C CYS A 111 3.05 30.78 65.11
N GLN A 112 3.09 29.67 65.86
CA GLN A 112 4.30 28.87 66.10
C GLN A 112 4.27 27.55 65.31
N GLY A 113 5.43 27.13 64.79
CA GLY A 113 5.59 25.85 64.10
C GLY A 113 4.72 25.71 62.84
N LYS A 114 3.88 24.66 62.80
CA LYS A 114 3.05 24.29 61.63
C LYS A 114 1.92 25.27 61.30
N SER A 115 1.55 26.17 62.22
CA SER A 115 0.51 27.18 61.99
C SER A 115 1.03 28.48 61.36
N ARG A 116 2.36 28.66 61.29
CA ARG A 116 2.98 29.83 60.66
C ARG A 116 2.86 29.74 59.13
N LEU A 117 2.30 30.79 58.51
CA LEU A 117 2.18 30.86 57.07
C LEU A 117 3.55 31.14 56.46
N LYS A 118 4.05 30.20 55.64
CA LYS A 118 5.23 30.39 54.80
C LYS A 118 4.83 31.17 53.55
N TYR A 119 5.57 32.22 53.22
CA TYR A 119 5.33 33.04 52.05
C TYR A 119 6.66 33.47 51.43
N ASP A 120 6.60 33.81 50.15
CA ASP A 120 7.70 34.34 49.35
C ASP A 120 7.21 35.59 48.62
N MET A 121 8.07 36.61 48.49
CA MET A 121 7.71 37.87 47.84
C MET A 121 8.11 37.80 46.38
N ARG A 122 7.11 37.93 45.49
CA ARG A 122 7.32 37.94 44.04
C ARG A 122 6.79 39.22 43.44
N SER A 123 7.43 39.67 42.36
CA SER A 123 7.00 40.88 41.65
C SER A 123 5.80 40.59 40.75
N TYR A 124 4.96 41.61 40.53
CA TYR A 124 3.88 41.56 39.54
C TYR A 124 4.41 41.25 38.14
N GLN A 125 5.55 41.84 37.79
CA GLN A 125 6.22 41.62 36.51
C GLN A 125 6.52 40.13 36.28
N GLU A 126 7.08 39.47 37.29
CA GLU A 126 7.41 38.04 37.21
C GLU A 126 6.16 37.15 37.18
N MET A 127 5.22 37.39 38.08
CA MET A 127 4.07 36.48 38.28
C MET A 127 2.97 36.65 37.25
N VAL A 128 2.82 37.83 36.65
CA VAL A 128 1.70 38.13 35.76
C VAL A 128 2.20 38.46 34.37
N VAL A 129 3.09 39.45 34.25
CA VAL A 129 3.52 39.95 32.93
C VAL A 129 4.34 38.92 32.17
N ASN A 130 5.34 38.31 32.83
CA ASN A 130 6.16 37.28 32.19
C ASN A 130 5.35 36.03 31.83
N GLN A 131 4.41 35.62 32.70
CA GLN A 131 3.52 34.48 32.41
C GLN A 131 2.62 34.77 31.20
N LEU A 132 1.99 35.95 31.13
CA LEU A 132 1.16 36.36 30.00
C LEU A 132 1.96 36.42 28.69
N ARG A 133 3.21 36.93 28.75
CA ARG A 133 4.10 36.97 27.59
C ARG A 133 4.43 35.56 27.10
N GLN A 134 4.81 34.66 28.00
CA GLN A 134 5.09 33.27 27.67
C GLN A 134 3.87 32.60 27.03
N MET A 135 2.67 32.77 27.61
CA MET A 135 1.44 32.22 27.05
C MET A 135 1.15 32.76 25.63
N HIS A 136 1.46 34.02 25.36
CA HIS A 136 1.30 34.58 24.03
C HIS A 136 2.27 33.94 23.03
N GLU A 137 3.54 33.81 23.39
CA GLU A 137 4.57 33.17 22.57
C GLU A 137 4.23 31.68 22.32
N ASP A 138 3.79 30.96 23.34
CA ASP A 138 3.35 29.56 23.24
C ASP A 138 2.12 29.40 22.32
N ASN A 139 1.16 30.32 22.40
CA ASN A 139 -0.02 30.32 21.54
C ASN A 139 0.33 30.56 20.06
N GLN A 140 1.31 31.43 19.79
CA GLN A 140 1.82 31.63 18.42
C GLN A 140 2.48 30.34 17.89
N LEU A 141 3.31 29.69 18.72
CA LEU A 141 3.94 28.43 18.36
C LEU A 141 2.91 27.32 18.11
N LEU A 142 1.87 27.25 18.94
CA LEU A 142 0.78 26.28 18.78
C LEU A 142 0.08 26.44 17.42
N SER A 143 -0.24 27.68 17.03
CA SER A 143 -0.85 27.96 15.72
C SER A 143 0.04 27.52 14.56
N TYR A 144 1.35 27.80 14.64
CA TYR A 144 2.30 27.36 13.61
C TYR A 144 2.39 25.83 13.51
N LEU A 145 2.41 25.13 14.65
CA LEU A 145 2.46 23.67 14.68
C LEU A 145 1.20 23.06 14.06
N GLN A 146 0.02 23.61 14.39
CA GLN A 146 -1.26 23.19 13.80
C GLN A 146 -1.25 23.36 12.27
N ASP A 147 -0.82 24.51 11.76
CA ASP A 147 -0.73 24.75 10.31
C ASP A 147 0.22 23.77 9.60
N ARG A 148 1.35 23.47 10.24
CA ARG A 148 2.34 22.53 9.72
C ARG A 148 1.76 21.11 9.66
N ASP A 149 1.00 20.69 10.66
CA ASP A 149 0.41 19.36 10.71
C ASP A 149 -0.71 19.22 9.66
N VAL A 150 -1.53 20.26 9.47
CA VAL A 150 -2.53 20.29 8.38
C VAL A 150 -1.85 20.19 7.01
N LYS A 151 -0.72 20.88 6.79
CA LYS A 151 0.05 20.78 5.53
C LYS A 151 0.58 19.37 5.31
N LYS A 152 1.17 18.76 6.34
CA LYS A 152 1.67 17.37 6.27
C LYS A 152 0.54 16.40 5.96
N GLN A 153 -0.61 16.54 6.63
CA GLN A 153 -1.77 15.66 6.41
C GLN A 153 -2.31 15.75 4.98
N LYS A 154 -2.33 16.96 4.39
CA LYS A 154 -2.70 17.12 2.97
C LYS A 154 -1.71 16.42 2.04
N GLN A 155 -0.40 16.54 2.31
CA GLN A 155 0.64 15.87 1.52
C GLN A 155 0.54 14.34 1.64
N THR A 156 0.35 13.80 2.84
CA THR A 156 0.21 12.35 3.03
C THR A 156 -1.03 11.82 2.32
N LYS A 157 -2.16 12.54 2.40
CA LYS A 157 -3.39 12.15 1.70
C LYS A 157 -3.22 12.14 0.18
N ALA A 158 -2.58 13.16 -0.39
CA ALA A 158 -2.30 13.21 -1.83
C ALA A 158 -1.35 12.08 -2.27
N LEU A 159 -0.36 11.73 -1.45
CA LEU A 159 0.53 10.60 -1.72
C LEU A 159 -0.20 9.26 -1.67
N GLU A 160 -1.09 9.08 -0.70
CA GLU A 160 -1.91 7.88 -0.56
C GLU A 160 -2.84 7.69 -1.77
N GLU A 161 -3.50 8.76 -2.22
CA GLU A 161 -4.33 8.76 -3.43
C GLU A 161 -3.51 8.40 -4.69
N SER A 162 -2.31 8.98 -4.84
CA SER A 162 -1.40 8.67 -5.94
C SER A 162 -0.94 7.21 -5.92
N LEU A 163 -0.57 6.70 -4.73
CA LEU A 163 -0.17 5.31 -4.55
C LEU A 163 -1.31 4.35 -4.89
N GLY A 164 -2.55 4.68 -4.51
CA GLY A 164 -3.74 3.93 -4.87
C GLY A 164 -3.92 3.82 -6.39
N MET A 165 -3.79 4.95 -7.11
CA MET A 165 -3.88 4.97 -8.58
C MET A 165 -2.79 4.11 -9.25
N VAL A 166 -1.54 4.24 -8.81
CA VAL A 166 -0.42 3.47 -9.37
C VAL A 166 -0.60 1.97 -9.12
N THR A 167 -1.06 1.59 -7.93
CA THR A 167 -1.29 0.20 -7.55
C THR A 167 -2.39 -0.43 -8.41
N GLU A 168 -3.50 0.27 -8.62
CA GLU A 168 -4.59 -0.21 -9.47
C GLU A 168 -4.16 -0.32 -10.94
N LYS A 169 -3.37 0.63 -11.44
CA LYS A 169 -2.80 0.55 -12.80
C LYS A 169 -1.88 -0.66 -12.95
N LEU A 170 -1.01 -0.91 -11.97
CA LEU A 170 -0.13 -2.08 -11.95
C LEU A 170 -0.93 -3.39 -11.96
N ARG A 171 -2.02 -3.47 -11.18
CA ARG A 171 -2.91 -4.63 -11.14
C ARG A 171 -3.55 -4.89 -12.51
N ARG A 172 -4.07 -3.85 -13.18
CA ARG A 172 -4.65 -3.96 -14.52
C ARG A 172 -3.62 -4.45 -15.54
N THR A 173 -2.45 -3.82 -15.60
CA THR A 173 -1.37 -4.22 -16.51
C THR A 173 -0.89 -5.65 -16.25
N ARG A 174 -0.88 -6.12 -15.00
CA ARG A 174 -0.54 -7.51 -14.66
C ARG A 174 -1.55 -8.51 -15.22
N GLU A 175 -2.84 -8.20 -15.10
CA GLU A 175 -3.91 -9.07 -15.62
C GLU A 175 -3.98 -9.06 -17.14
N GLU A 176 -3.83 -7.88 -17.77
CA GLU A 176 -3.73 -7.76 -19.22
C GLU A 176 -2.55 -8.59 -19.78
N ASN A 177 -1.36 -8.49 -19.17
CA ASN A 177 -0.22 -9.31 -19.55
C ASN A 177 -0.47 -10.81 -19.39
N ARG A 178 -1.22 -11.21 -18.35
CA ARG A 178 -1.62 -12.61 -18.14
C ARG A 178 -2.54 -13.08 -19.27
N ILE A 179 -3.54 -12.28 -19.63
CA ILE A 179 -4.48 -12.59 -20.71
C ILE A 179 -3.74 -12.69 -22.05
N VAL A 180 -2.84 -11.76 -22.35
CA VAL A 180 -2.03 -11.81 -23.59
C VAL A 180 -1.21 -13.08 -23.64
N ARG A 181 -0.50 -13.44 -22.56
CA ARG A 181 0.27 -14.69 -22.49
C ARG A 181 -0.60 -15.94 -22.69
N LEU A 182 -1.80 -15.96 -22.12
CA LEU A 182 -2.74 -17.07 -22.30
C LEU A 182 -3.24 -17.16 -23.74
N ARG A 183 -3.61 -16.03 -24.35
CA ARG A 183 -4.05 -15.97 -25.75
C ARG A 183 -2.96 -16.43 -26.71
N THR A 184 -1.72 -15.96 -26.53
CA THR A 184 -0.58 -16.38 -27.36
C THR A 184 -0.33 -17.89 -27.23
N LYS A 185 -0.49 -18.48 -26.04
CA LYS A 185 -0.37 -19.92 -25.85
C LYS A 185 -1.47 -20.70 -26.56
N MET A 186 -2.73 -20.27 -26.43
CA MET A 186 -3.84 -20.93 -27.14
C MET A 186 -3.64 -20.85 -28.66
N GLN A 187 -3.31 -19.67 -29.17
CA GLN A 187 -3.07 -19.47 -30.60
C GLN A 187 -1.89 -20.33 -31.11
N HIS A 188 -0.84 -20.49 -30.31
CA HIS A 188 0.27 -21.39 -30.66
C HIS A 188 -0.16 -22.86 -30.73
N GLU A 189 -0.99 -23.33 -29.81
CA GLU A 189 -1.51 -24.71 -29.85
C GLU A 189 -2.49 -24.91 -31.02
N GLU A 190 -3.40 -23.96 -31.26
CA GLU A 190 -4.30 -23.97 -32.41
C GLU A 190 -3.52 -24.06 -33.74
N ASN A 191 -2.50 -23.21 -33.92
CA ASN A 191 -1.64 -23.26 -35.11
C ASN A 191 -0.92 -24.61 -35.26
N LYS A 192 -0.50 -25.20 -34.15
CA LYS A 192 0.19 -26.51 -34.14
C LYS A 192 -0.77 -27.64 -34.50
N GLU A 193 -2.00 -27.61 -33.99
CA GLU A 193 -3.06 -28.55 -34.37
C GLU A 193 -3.40 -28.41 -35.86
N GLU A 194 -3.55 -27.19 -36.37
CA GLU A 194 -3.77 -26.94 -37.80
C GLU A 194 -2.63 -27.51 -38.67
N MET A 195 -1.36 -27.29 -38.29
CA MET A 195 -0.21 -27.88 -38.99
C MET A 195 -0.26 -29.42 -38.99
N TYR A 196 -0.62 -30.03 -37.86
CA TYR A 196 -0.75 -31.48 -37.76
C TYR A 196 -1.85 -32.02 -38.69
N MET A 197 -3.00 -31.35 -38.74
CA MET A 197 -4.11 -31.74 -39.61
C MET A 197 -3.75 -31.59 -41.10
N GLN A 198 -3.03 -30.53 -41.47
CA GLN A 198 -2.51 -30.37 -42.83
C GLN A 198 -1.50 -31.47 -43.20
N GLU A 199 -0.58 -31.79 -42.30
CA GLU A 199 0.39 -32.86 -42.52
C GLU A 199 -0.29 -34.22 -42.72
N GLN A 200 -1.28 -34.54 -41.88
CA GLN A 200 -2.09 -35.75 -42.04
C GLN A 200 -2.84 -35.78 -43.37
N PHE A 201 -3.46 -34.66 -43.77
CA PHE A 201 -4.18 -34.57 -45.04
C PHE A 201 -3.28 -34.93 -46.24
N PHE A 202 -2.08 -34.35 -46.32
CA PHE A 202 -1.16 -34.65 -47.43
C PHE A 202 -0.59 -36.07 -47.36
N LYS A 203 -0.30 -36.59 -46.16
CA LYS A 203 0.10 -38.00 -45.98
C LYS A 203 -0.96 -38.95 -46.49
N ASP A 204 -2.23 -38.65 -46.22
CA ASP A 204 -3.36 -39.46 -46.68
C ASP A 204 -3.52 -39.40 -48.21
N GLN A 205 -3.34 -38.23 -48.83
CA GLN A 205 -3.32 -38.10 -50.30
C GLN A 205 -2.20 -38.94 -50.93
N ILE A 206 -0.99 -38.90 -50.36
CA ILE A 206 0.14 -39.70 -50.82
C ILE A 206 -0.14 -41.19 -50.64
N ARG A 207 -0.75 -41.60 -49.53
CA ARG A 207 -1.17 -42.98 -49.29
C ARG A 207 -2.12 -43.47 -50.39
N ILE A 208 -3.16 -42.69 -50.72
CA ILE A 208 -4.11 -43.02 -51.79
C ILE A 208 -3.39 -43.20 -53.13
N ILE A 209 -2.42 -42.35 -53.45
CA ILE A 209 -1.62 -42.48 -54.69
C ILE A 209 -0.79 -43.76 -54.69
N HIS A 210 -0.16 -44.10 -53.56
CA HIS A 210 0.61 -45.33 -53.42
C HIS A 210 -0.26 -46.58 -53.53
N ASP A 211 -1.43 -46.61 -52.89
CA ASP A 211 -2.36 -47.73 -52.95
C ASP A 211 -2.88 -47.92 -54.39
N SER A 212 -3.23 -46.80 -55.06
CA SER A 212 -3.65 -46.81 -56.47
C SER A 212 -2.55 -47.33 -57.40
N ARG A 213 -1.29 -46.96 -57.14
CA ARG A 213 -0.13 -47.44 -57.88
C ARG A 213 0.10 -48.93 -57.64
N ALA A 214 0.04 -49.40 -56.40
CA ALA A 214 0.21 -50.81 -56.06
C ALA A 214 -0.83 -51.69 -56.73
N ALA A 215 -2.11 -51.27 -56.74
CA ALA A 215 -3.17 -51.99 -57.43
C ALA A 215 -2.95 -52.07 -58.96
N LYS A 216 -2.38 -51.03 -59.58
CA LYS A 216 -2.02 -51.05 -61.00
C LYS A 216 -0.82 -51.95 -61.30
N GLU A 217 0.18 -51.96 -60.42
CA GLU A 217 1.33 -52.87 -60.51
C GLU A 217 0.83 -54.33 -60.40
N GLU A 218 -0.06 -54.64 -59.46
CA GLU A 218 -0.66 -55.98 -59.31
C GLU A 218 -1.51 -56.42 -60.52
N GLU A 219 -2.33 -55.51 -61.08
CA GLU A 219 -3.09 -55.80 -62.31
C GLU A 219 -2.15 -56.05 -63.51
N PHE A 220 -1.05 -55.28 -63.62
CA PHE A 220 -0.05 -55.50 -64.65
C PHE A 220 0.62 -56.87 -64.50
N GLU A 221 1.02 -57.25 -63.29
CA GLU A 221 1.59 -58.58 -62.99
C GLU A 221 0.61 -59.70 -63.38
N ARG A 222 -0.67 -59.58 -63.01
CA ARG A 222 -1.72 -60.53 -63.40
C ARG A 222 -1.87 -60.67 -64.92
N ILE A 223 -1.87 -59.57 -65.67
CA ILE A 223 -1.96 -59.60 -67.14
C ILE A 223 -0.75 -60.31 -67.76
N GLN A 224 0.45 -60.09 -67.21
CA GLN A 224 1.65 -60.77 -67.69
C GLN A 224 1.61 -62.29 -67.42
N GLN A 225 1.08 -62.70 -66.26
CA GLN A 225 0.93 -64.11 -65.92
C GLN A 225 -0.12 -64.83 -66.80
N ASP A 226 -1.28 -64.21 -67.07
CA ASP A 226 -2.30 -64.75 -67.98
C ASP A 226 -1.76 -64.93 -69.41
N LYS A 227 -0.93 -63.99 -69.90
CA LYS A 227 -0.24 -64.14 -71.19
C LYS A 227 0.69 -65.35 -71.20
N ARG A 228 1.45 -65.60 -70.13
CA ARG A 228 2.32 -66.79 -70.00
C ARG A 228 1.53 -68.09 -69.97
N GLU A 229 0.38 -68.11 -69.30
CA GLU A 229 -0.47 -69.29 -69.22
C GLU A 229 -1.12 -69.64 -70.57
N LYS A 230 -1.54 -68.63 -71.36
CA LYS A 230 -2.15 -68.85 -72.69
C LYS A 230 -1.22 -69.47 -73.72
N VAL A 231 0.07 -69.16 -73.65
CA VAL A 231 1.08 -69.67 -74.61
C VAL A 231 1.64 -71.02 -74.14
N LYS A 232 1.35 -71.44 -72.90
CA LYS A 232 1.80 -72.71 -72.34
C LYS A 232 1.19 -73.89 -73.12
N PRO A 233 2.00 -74.83 -73.63
CA PRO A 233 1.47 -75.97 -74.36
C PRO A 233 0.57 -76.82 -73.44
N SER A 234 -0.68 -77.02 -73.85
CA SER A 234 -1.65 -77.86 -73.15
C SER A 234 -1.64 -79.29 -73.72
N SER A 235 -1.63 -80.29 -72.83
CA SER A 235 -1.45 -81.72 -73.15
C SER A 235 -2.72 -82.44 -73.63
N SER A 236 -3.74 -81.71 -74.12
CA SER A 236 -5.08 -82.27 -74.34
C SER A 236 -5.31 -82.94 -75.70
N SER A 237 -4.30 -83.01 -76.58
CA SER A 237 -4.42 -83.66 -77.90
C SER A 237 -3.27 -84.64 -78.13
N PRO A 238 -3.52 -85.88 -78.61
CA PRO A 238 -2.45 -86.83 -78.88
C PRO A 238 -1.71 -86.38 -80.15
N LEU A 239 -0.49 -85.86 -79.96
CA LEU A 239 0.39 -85.40 -81.04
C LEU A 239 1.62 -86.31 -81.12
N ASN A 240 2.29 -86.28 -82.27
CA ASN A 240 3.50 -87.05 -82.54
C ASN A 240 4.68 -86.51 -81.69
N GLU A 241 5.59 -87.37 -81.21
CA GLU A 241 6.69 -86.99 -80.26
C GLU A 241 7.58 -85.84 -80.77
N GLU A 242 7.68 -85.68 -82.09
CA GLU A 242 8.50 -84.66 -82.74
C GLU A 242 7.78 -83.30 -82.84
N GLU A 243 6.45 -83.29 -82.94
CA GLU A 243 5.63 -82.07 -82.92
C GLU A 243 5.46 -81.50 -81.51
N GLU A 244 5.49 -82.36 -80.49
CA GLU A 244 5.50 -81.96 -79.08
C GLU A 244 6.81 -81.26 -78.70
N ARG A 245 7.96 -81.80 -79.15
CA ARG A 245 9.28 -81.16 -78.96
C ARG A 245 9.35 -79.76 -79.57
N VAL A 246 8.88 -79.59 -80.82
CA VAL A 246 8.88 -78.28 -81.50
C VAL A 246 7.98 -77.27 -80.79
N LYS A 247 6.83 -77.69 -80.24
CA LYS A 247 5.95 -76.79 -79.47
C LYS A 247 6.57 -76.35 -78.15
N VAL A 248 7.30 -77.24 -77.48
CA VAL A 248 8.01 -76.91 -76.24
C VAL A 248 9.17 -75.95 -76.52
N ASP A 249 9.93 -76.14 -77.61
CA ASP A 249 11.03 -75.24 -77.99
C ASP A 249 10.52 -73.83 -78.34
N ILE A 250 9.43 -73.72 -79.13
CA ILE A 250 8.79 -72.42 -79.45
C ILE A 250 8.27 -71.72 -78.17
N TYR A 251 7.75 -72.49 -77.22
CA TYR A 251 7.35 -71.95 -75.91
C TYR A 251 8.54 -71.46 -75.10
N LEU A 252 9.66 -72.19 -75.11
CA LEU A 252 10.90 -71.80 -74.43
C LEU A 252 11.46 -70.49 -74.99
N GLU A 253 11.54 -70.35 -76.32
CA GLU A 253 11.97 -69.10 -76.96
C GLU A 253 11.06 -67.91 -76.60
N PHE A 254 9.74 -68.14 -76.50
CA PHE A 254 8.79 -67.11 -76.06
C PHE A 254 9.01 -66.70 -74.60
N VAL A 255 9.28 -67.68 -73.71
CA VAL A 255 9.57 -67.40 -72.29
C VAL A 255 10.88 -66.62 -72.16
N GLU A 256 11.95 -67.02 -72.85
CA GLU A 256 13.23 -66.29 -72.84
C GLU A 256 13.07 -64.85 -73.36
N PHE A 257 12.28 -64.65 -74.43
CA PHE A 257 11.99 -63.32 -74.95
C PHE A 257 11.23 -62.45 -73.92
N GLN A 258 10.19 -63.01 -73.28
CA GLN A 258 9.42 -62.30 -72.26
C GLN A 258 10.23 -62.02 -70.99
N ASP A 259 11.10 -62.94 -70.56
CA ASP A 259 11.99 -62.73 -69.41
C ASP A 259 12.93 -61.55 -69.68
N LYS A 260 13.50 -61.46 -70.89
CA LYS A 260 14.36 -60.34 -71.28
C LYS A 260 13.61 -59.01 -71.37
N GLU A 261 12.36 -59.02 -71.83
CA GLU A 261 11.50 -57.84 -71.82
C GLU A 261 11.18 -57.39 -70.37
N MET A 262 10.93 -58.34 -69.48
CA MET A 262 10.66 -58.08 -68.05
C MET A 262 11.90 -57.53 -67.33
N GLU A 263 13.09 -58.07 -67.59
CA GLU A 263 14.35 -57.55 -67.04
C GLU A 263 14.56 -56.08 -67.43
N ASN A 264 14.30 -55.72 -68.69
CA ASN A 264 14.39 -54.34 -69.16
C ASN A 264 13.36 -53.44 -68.45
N PHE A 265 12.11 -53.90 -68.32
CA PHE A 265 11.05 -53.17 -67.62
C PHE A 265 11.43 -52.91 -66.15
N VAL A 266 11.91 -53.94 -65.43
CA VAL A 266 12.34 -53.80 -64.03
C VAL A 266 13.49 -52.81 -63.92
N ALA A 267 14.47 -52.87 -64.83
CA ALA A 267 15.58 -51.92 -64.86
C ALA A 267 15.13 -50.46 -65.12
N GLU A 268 14.13 -50.25 -66.00
CA GLU A 268 13.54 -48.93 -66.23
C GLU A 268 12.74 -48.42 -65.03
N VAL A 269 11.96 -49.29 -64.38
CA VAL A 269 11.21 -48.95 -63.15
C VAL A 269 12.16 -48.60 -62.01
N GLU A 270 13.30 -49.29 -61.89
CA GLU A 270 14.30 -48.99 -60.88
C GLU A 270 14.95 -47.62 -61.11
N LYS A 271 15.35 -47.31 -62.36
CA LYS A 271 15.83 -45.96 -62.72
C LYS A 271 14.79 -44.88 -62.43
N LEU A 272 13.52 -45.14 -62.75
CA LEU A 272 12.41 -44.22 -62.47
C LEU A 272 12.21 -44.01 -60.96
N ARG A 273 12.28 -45.09 -60.17
CA ARG A 273 12.18 -45.04 -58.71
C ARG A 273 13.34 -44.25 -58.11
N GLU A 274 14.56 -44.44 -58.60
CA GLU A 274 15.73 -43.73 -58.10
C GLU A 274 15.66 -42.23 -58.42
N ALA A 275 15.33 -41.87 -59.67
CA ALA A 275 15.09 -40.48 -60.04
C ALA A 275 13.98 -39.83 -59.20
N HIS A 276 12.92 -40.57 -58.86
CA HIS A 276 11.87 -40.08 -57.96
C HIS A 276 12.39 -39.83 -56.53
N LYS A 277 13.21 -40.74 -55.97
CA LYS A 277 13.84 -40.54 -54.65
C LYS A 277 14.73 -39.30 -54.64
N ASP A 278 15.56 -39.11 -55.66
CA ASP A 278 16.44 -37.94 -55.80
C ASP A 278 15.65 -36.64 -55.88
N ASN A 279 14.55 -36.63 -56.65
CA ASN A 279 13.65 -35.49 -56.74
C ASN A 279 13.01 -35.16 -55.38
N VAL A 280 12.59 -36.17 -54.60
CA VAL A 280 12.05 -35.95 -53.25
C VAL A 280 13.13 -35.44 -52.30
N ALA A 281 14.36 -35.98 -52.36
CA ALA A 281 15.47 -35.57 -51.51
C ALA A 281 15.90 -34.12 -51.81
N THR A 282 16.00 -33.74 -53.08
CA THR A 282 16.32 -32.36 -53.50
C THR A 282 15.25 -31.36 -53.08
N MET A 283 13.97 -31.71 -53.22
CA MET A 283 12.85 -30.90 -52.72
C MET A 283 12.88 -30.76 -51.20
N THR A 284 13.15 -31.84 -50.47
CA THR A 284 13.22 -31.83 -49.00
C THR A 284 14.37 -30.96 -48.50
N ARG A 285 15.54 -31.03 -49.15
CA ARG A 285 16.68 -30.16 -48.82
C ARG A 285 16.31 -28.68 -48.97
N ARG A 286 15.70 -28.31 -50.09
CA ARG A 286 15.28 -26.92 -50.34
C ARG A 286 14.31 -26.41 -49.27
N HIS A 287 13.33 -27.23 -48.88
CA HIS A 287 12.39 -26.88 -47.81
C HIS A 287 13.09 -26.60 -46.47
N TRP A 288 14.08 -27.41 -46.10
CA TRP A 288 14.85 -27.18 -44.88
C TRP A 288 15.70 -25.92 -44.95
N GLU A 289 16.35 -25.65 -46.09
CA GLU A 289 17.12 -24.42 -46.31
C GLU A 289 16.23 -23.17 -46.19
N GLU A 290 15.03 -23.20 -46.79
CA GLU A 290 14.02 -22.13 -46.67
C GLU A 290 13.57 -21.92 -45.22
N LYS A 291 13.35 -23.01 -44.45
CA LYS A 291 13.01 -22.92 -43.02
C LYS A 291 14.10 -22.29 -42.18
N VAL A 292 15.37 -22.64 -42.43
CA VAL A 292 16.51 -22.04 -41.71
C VAL A 292 16.57 -20.54 -41.98
N GLN A 293 16.43 -20.12 -43.24
CA GLN A 293 16.44 -18.70 -43.61
C GLN A 293 15.29 -17.91 -42.95
N LEU A 294 14.10 -18.50 -42.86
CA LEU A 294 12.97 -17.90 -42.14
C LEU A 294 13.29 -17.69 -40.65
N GLU A 295 13.85 -18.68 -39.96
CA GLU A 295 14.24 -18.56 -38.55
C GLU A 295 15.36 -17.53 -38.35
N GLU A 296 16.36 -17.49 -39.24
CA GLU A 296 17.42 -16.46 -39.21
C GLU A 296 16.81 -15.05 -39.35
N SER A 297 15.95 -14.83 -40.34
CA SER A 297 15.28 -13.53 -40.52
C SER A 297 14.40 -13.12 -39.33
N PHE A 298 13.66 -14.06 -38.73
CA PHE A 298 12.85 -13.79 -37.54
C PHE A 298 13.73 -13.41 -36.34
N ASN A 299 14.84 -14.12 -36.12
CA ASN A 299 15.77 -13.81 -35.03
C ASN A 299 16.40 -12.43 -35.20
N ASP A 300 16.77 -12.03 -36.42
CA ASP A 300 17.27 -10.69 -36.72
C ASP A 300 16.23 -9.60 -36.41
N GLU A 301 14.97 -9.82 -36.77
CA GLU A 301 13.86 -8.91 -36.46
C GLU A 301 13.58 -8.84 -34.96
N LEU A 302 13.60 -9.98 -34.28
CA LEU A 302 13.41 -10.07 -32.82
C LEU A 302 14.53 -9.34 -32.08
N ALA A 303 15.78 -9.49 -32.51
CA ALA A 303 16.93 -8.78 -31.95
C ALA A 303 16.78 -7.25 -32.08
N LYS A 304 16.39 -6.77 -33.27
CA LYS A 304 16.09 -5.33 -33.50
C LYS A 304 14.95 -4.85 -32.60
N LEU A 305 13.93 -5.67 -32.38
CA LEU A 305 12.81 -5.34 -31.50
C LEU A 305 13.26 -5.26 -30.04
N MET A 306 14.06 -6.21 -29.57
CA MET A 306 14.62 -6.22 -28.22
C MET A 306 15.49 -5.00 -27.95
N GLU A 307 16.34 -4.60 -28.91
CA GLU A 307 17.19 -3.41 -28.81
C GLU A 307 16.35 -2.13 -28.66
N LYS A 308 15.30 -1.98 -29.48
CA LYS A 308 14.36 -0.84 -29.42
C LYS A 308 13.73 -0.66 -28.03
N TYR A 309 13.32 -1.75 -27.40
CA TYR A 309 12.69 -1.69 -26.07
C TYR A 309 13.68 -1.68 -24.90
N SER A 310 14.94 -2.07 -25.13
CA SER A 310 16.01 -1.95 -24.12
C SER A 310 16.50 -0.51 -23.97
N LEU A 311 16.54 0.27 -25.06
CA LEU A 311 16.94 1.69 -25.04
C LEU A 311 15.86 2.64 -24.47
N SER A 312 14.63 2.17 -24.31
CA SER A 312 13.48 2.97 -23.83
C SER A 312 13.21 2.85 -22.33
N HIS A 313 14.06 2.17 -21.56
CA HIS A 313 14.12 2.31 -20.11
C HIS A 313 15.10 3.45 -19.76
N PRO A 314 14.64 4.66 -19.40
CA PRO A 314 15.54 5.66 -18.84
C PRO A 314 15.91 5.16 -17.45
N GLU A 315 17.19 4.91 -17.23
CA GLU A 315 17.76 4.81 -15.88
C GLU A 315 17.28 6.02 -15.07
N THR A 316 16.36 5.79 -14.16
CA THR A 316 15.92 6.81 -13.22
C THR A 316 17.05 6.95 -12.21
N LYS A 317 18.04 7.80 -12.54
CA LYS A 317 19.13 8.16 -11.64
C LYS A 317 18.52 8.87 -10.43
N PHE A 318 18.36 8.12 -9.34
CA PHE A 318 18.19 8.66 -8.01
C PHE A 318 19.50 9.37 -7.63
N ASN A 319 19.58 10.67 -7.88
CA ASN A 319 20.61 11.51 -7.27
C ASN A 319 20.22 11.74 -5.80
N GLY A 320 20.82 10.96 -4.91
CA GLY A 320 20.91 11.29 -3.50
C GLY A 320 22.23 11.98 -3.22
N SER A 321 22.19 13.27 -2.91
CA SER A 321 23.12 14.01 -2.02
C SER A 321 22.54 15.39 -1.76
#